data_AF-A0A7C4PF03-F1
#
_entry.id   AF-A0A7C4PF03-F1
#
_cell.length_a   1.000
_cell.length_b   1.000
_cell.length_c   1.000
_cell.angle_alpha   90.00
_cell.angle_beta   90.00
_cell.angle_gamma   90.00
#
_symmetry.space_group_name_H-M   'P 1'
#
loop_
_entity.id
_entity.type
_entity.pdbx_description
1 polymer ?
#
loop_
_entity_poly.entity_id
_entity_poly.type
_entity_poly.pdbx_seq_one_letter_code
_entity_poly.pdbx_strand_id
1 'polypeptide(L)'
;MSLPGLLLLTGFCYILIIGGMSLLRREGLSGQFAVEAIIITALVSGLTYLTNSPTHPVLLLVLLYLITMRVRLMVDVGNYFAVKGKFGIAERWYQIAHRLLPDRTSRLIILVNQGACLLQQGKLDQAIQTFLDVLQKKREGHLGVKYEAATHYNLGIAYRRKAMDTQATLEFNAVIDTWPASEYARRAAKALSQKRQ
;
A
#
# COMPACT_ATOMS: atom_id res chain seq x y z
N MET A 1 33.11 2.93 16.71
CA MET A 1 32.48 2.27 15.55
C MET A 1 32.94 3.01 14.29
N SER A 2 33.41 2.32 13.25
CA SER A 2 33.83 2.97 12.00
C SER A 2 32.61 3.56 11.27
N LEU A 3 32.81 4.61 10.46
CA LEU A 3 31.71 5.22 9.69
C LEU A 3 30.99 4.21 8.78
N PRO A 4 31.68 3.34 8.02
CA PRO A 4 31.02 2.26 7.27
C PRO A 4 30.24 1.30 8.17
N GLY A 5 30.76 0.95 9.35
CA GLY A 5 30.07 0.11 10.31
C GLY A 5 28.78 0.73 10.84
N LEU A 6 28.78 2.06 11.07
CA LEU A 6 27.59 2.80 11.46
C LEU A 6 26.54 2.83 10.34
N LEU A 7 26.94 2.97 9.08
CA LEU A 7 26.02 2.93 7.94
C LEU A 7 25.38 1.54 7.77
N LEU A 8 26.15 0.46 7.92
CA LEU A 8 25.64 -0.91 7.92
C LEU A 8 24.62 -1.13 9.05
N LEU A 9 24.95 -0.70 10.28
CA LEU A 9 24.03 -0.79 11.41
C LEU A 9 22.76 0.03 11.16
N THR A 10 22.88 1.23 10.59
CA THR A 10 21.75 2.11 10.28
C THR A 10 20.81 1.44 9.26
N GLY A 11 21.34 0.87 8.18
CA GLY A 11 20.53 0.15 7.19
C GLY A 11 19.89 -1.12 7.75
N PHE A 12 20.60 -1.85 8.62
CA PHE A 12 20.03 -3.00 9.33
C PHE A 12 18.87 -2.60 10.25
N CYS A 13 19.04 -1.56 11.07
CA CYS A 13 17.98 -1.02 11.91
C CYS A 13 16.78 -0.54 11.06
N TYR A 14 17.03 0.10 9.92
CA TYR A 14 15.97 0.51 9.00
C TYR A 14 15.13 -0.69 8.52
N ILE A 15 15.77 -1.77 8.07
CA ILE A 15 15.09 -2.99 7.62
C ILE A 15 14.30 -3.62 8.79
N LEU A 16 14.89 -3.70 9.99
CA LEU A 16 14.20 -4.27 11.15
C LEU A 16 12.98 -3.45 11.57
N ILE A 17 13.10 -2.12 11.63
CA ILE A 17 12.00 -1.25 12.05
C ILE A 17 10.88 -1.28 11.02
N ILE A 18 11.18 -1.00 9.75
CA ILE A 18 10.15 -0.93 8.70
C ILE A 18 9.61 -2.32 8.36
N GLY A 19 10.48 -3.31 8.22
CA GLY A 19 10.10 -4.70 7.96
C GLY A 19 9.35 -5.33 9.13
N GLY A 20 9.79 -5.10 10.37
CA GLY A 20 9.11 -5.57 11.57
C GLY A 20 7.71 -4.97 11.74
N MET A 21 7.56 -3.67 11.44
CA MET A 21 6.23 -3.03 11.41
C MET A 21 5.30 -3.66 10.36
N SER A 22 5.84 -4.11 9.22
CA SER A 22 5.08 -4.81 8.19
C SER A 22 4.56 -6.17 8.69
N LEU A 23 5.40 -6.91 9.43
CA LEU A 23 5.02 -8.18 10.06
C LEU A 23 3.94 -7.99 11.14
N LEU A 24 4.09 -6.98 12.00
CA LEU A 24 3.09 -6.64 13.03
C LEU A 24 1.71 -6.32 12.42
N ARG A 25 1.70 -5.74 11.22
CA ARG A 25 0.46 -5.42 10.48
C ARG A 25 -0.05 -6.58 9.62
N ARG A 26 0.59 -7.75 9.66
CA ARG A 26 0.30 -8.90 8.79
C ARG A 26 0.35 -8.54 7.30
N GLU A 27 1.22 -7.59 6.93
CA GLU A 27 1.37 -7.13 5.54
C GLU A 27 2.44 -7.93 4.76
N GLY A 28 3.17 -8.82 5.45
CA GLY A 28 4.32 -9.54 4.88
C GLY A 28 5.51 -8.61 4.62
N LEU A 29 6.71 -9.15 4.50
CA LEU A 29 7.89 -8.39 4.10
C LEU A 29 8.00 -8.41 2.57
N SER A 30 7.95 -7.23 1.93
CA SER A 30 8.22 -7.13 0.50
C SER A 30 9.66 -7.57 0.23
N GLY A 31 9.84 -8.58 -0.62
CA GLY A 31 11.16 -9.03 -1.03
C GLY A 31 11.94 -7.93 -1.75
N GLN A 32 11.23 -7.12 -2.55
CA GLN A 32 11.81 -5.96 -3.22
C GLN A 32 12.34 -4.93 -2.21
N PHE A 33 11.53 -4.58 -1.19
CA PHE A 33 11.95 -3.67 -0.12
C PHE A 33 13.24 -4.14 0.54
N ALA A 34 13.30 -5.42 0.94
CA ALA A 34 14.45 -5.96 1.66
C ALA A 34 15.71 -5.97 0.79
N VAL A 35 15.59 -6.44 -0.46
CA VAL A 35 16.72 -6.52 -1.41
C VAL A 35 17.26 -5.12 -1.73
N GLU A 36 16.39 -4.17 -2.04
CA GLU A 36 16.81 -2.80 -2.33
C GLU A 36 17.50 -2.16 -1.13
N ALA A 37 16.95 -2.31 0.08
CA ALA A 37 17.55 -1.77 1.29
C ALA A 37 18.94 -2.35 1.57
N ILE A 38 19.11 -3.67 1.38
CA ILE A 38 20.41 -4.35 1.55
C ILE A 38 21.41 -3.85 0.52
N ILE A 39 21.04 -3.83 -0.76
CA ILE A 39 21.94 -3.42 -1.86
C ILE A 39 22.39 -1.97 -1.67
N ILE A 40 21.46 -1.05 -1.39
CA ILE A 40 21.78 0.37 -1.19
C ILE A 40 22.69 0.55 0.02
N THR A 41 22.37 -0.12 1.14
CA THR A 41 23.18 -0.03 2.36
C THR A 41 24.59 -0.55 2.11
N ALA A 42 24.74 -1.69 1.44
CA ALA A 42 26.04 -2.27 1.10
C ALA A 42 26.83 -1.36 0.15
N LEU A 43 26.19 -0.82 -0.89
CA LEU A 43 26.83 0.06 -1.87
C LEU A 43 27.32 1.36 -1.23
N VAL A 44 26.47 2.04 -0.44
CA VAL A 44 26.83 3.30 0.21
C VAL A 44 27.93 3.09 1.27
N SER A 45 27.84 2.01 2.04
CA SER A 45 28.86 1.67 3.05
C SER A 45 30.19 1.30 2.39
N GLY A 46 30.17 0.52 1.31
CA GLY A 46 31.34 0.13 0.54
C GLY A 46 32.01 1.33 -0.14
N LEU A 47 31.22 2.21 -0.78
CA LEU A 47 31.75 3.44 -1.38
C LEU A 47 32.38 4.35 -0.33
N THR A 48 31.74 4.49 0.84
CA THR A 48 32.27 5.26 1.97
C THR A 48 33.59 4.68 2.47
N TYR A 49 33.72 3.35 2.54
CA TYR A 49 34.96 2.67 2.92
C TYR A 49 36.08 2.90 1.89
N LEU A 50 35.78 2.80 0.60
CA LEU A 50 36.78 2.94 -0.47
C LEU A 50 37.24 4.39 -0.70
N THR A 51 36.32 5.35 -0.58
CA THR A 51 36.58 6.77 -0.88
C THR A 51 36.94 7.59 0.35
N ASN A 52 36.81 7.03 1.57
CA ASN A 52 36.89 7.74 2.84
C ASN A 52 35.96 8.98 2.92
N SER A 53 34.86 8.97 2.16
CA SER A 53 33.90 10.07 2.13
C SER A 53 33.07 10.13 3.42
N PRO A 54 32.89 11.31 4.05
CA PRO A 54 32.10 11.45 5.28
C PRO A 54 30.59 11.44 4.99
N THR A 55 30.04 10.29 4.61
CA THR A 55 28.60 10.12 4.37
C THR A 55 27.82 10.11 5.68
N HIS A 56 26.87 11.04 5.85
CA HIS A 56 26.05 11.11 7.05
C HIS A 56 24.96 10.01 7.08
N PRO A 57 24.74 9.29 8.19
CA PRO A 57 23.74 8.21 8.28
C PRO A 57 22.30 8.65 7.95
N VAL A 58 21.94 9.89 8.27
CA VAL A 58 20.61 10.44 7.93
C VAL A 58 20.41 10.51 6.42
N LEU A 59 21.45 10.80 5.63
CA LEU A 59 21.34 10.82 4.17
C LEU A 59 21.08 9.40 3.62
N LEU A 60 21.72 8.38 4.21
CA LEU A 60 21.42 7.00 3.90
C LEU A 60 19.96 6.66 4.22
N LEU A 61 19.42 7.09 5.37
CA LEU A 61 18.01 6.86 5.70
C LEU A 61 17.05 7.53 4.71
N VAL A 62 17.32 8.78 4.33
CA VAL A 62 16.51 9.50 3.32
C VAL A 62 16.56 8.75 1.99
N LEU A 63 17.74 8.33 1.55
CA LEU A 63 17.93 7.58 0.31
C LEU A 63 17.18 6.23 0.34
N LEU A 64 17.35 5.46 1.42
CA LEU A 64 16.63 4.20 1.64
C LEU A 64 15.12 4.41 1.59
N TYR A 65 14.62 5.42 2.31
CA TYR A 65 13.20 5.73 2.33
C TYR A 65 12.67 6.09 0.94
N LEU A 66 13.32 7.02 0.24
CA LEU A 66 12.87 7.45 -1.09
C LEU A 66 12.85 6.30 -2.10
N ILE A 67 13.87 5.44 -2.09
CA ILE A 67 13.95 4.34 -3.05
C ILE A 67 12.93 3.26 -2.70
N THR A 68 12.96 2.74 -1.47
CA THR A 68 12.10 1.60 -1.10
C THR A 68 10.62 1.96 -1.01
N MET A 69 10.29 3.22 -0.74
CA MET A 69 8.90 3.70 -0.66
C MET A 69 8.40 4.37 -1.94
N ARG A 70 9.22 4.42 -3.01
CA ARG A 70 8.91 5.18 -4.24
C ARG A 70 7.51 4.93 -4.79
N VAL A 71 7.07 3.67 -4.82
CA VAL A 71 5.75 3.29 -5.34
C VAL A 71 4.64 3.85 -4.45
N ARG A 72 4.79 3.71 -3.14
CA ARG A 72 3.82 4.21 -2.16
C ARG A 72 3.72 5.73 -2.20
N LEU A 73 4.86 6.42 -2.35
CA LEU A 73 4.89 7.88 -2.52
C LEU A 73 4.09 8.33 -3.75
N MET A 74 4.25 7.68 -4.90
CA MET A 74 3.46 8.00 -6.10
C MET A 74 1.96 7.73 -5.89
N VAL A 75 1.61 6.62 -5.23
CA VAL A 75 0.22 6.28 -4.89
C VAL A 75 -0.40 7.33 -3.95
N ASP A 76 0.35 7.78 -2.95
CA ASP A 76 -0.11 8.78 -1.99
C ASP A 76 -0.36 10.14 -2.67
N VAL A 77 0.50 10.53 -3.61
CA VAL A 77 0.27 11.72 -4.45
C VAL A 77 -0.98 11.53 -5.33
N GLY A 78 -1.16 10.35 -5.94
CA GLY A 78 -2.38 10.03 -6.68
C GLY A 78 -3.64 10.16 -5.83
N ASN A 79 -3.62 9.61 -4.61
CA ASN A 79 -4.71 9.68 -3.64
C ASN A 79 -5.04 11.12 -3.24
N TYR A 80 -4.02 11.95 -3.03
CA TYR A 80 -4.19 13.37 -2.74
C TYR A 80 -5.01 14.08 -3.83
N PHE A 81 -4.69 13.81 -5.11
CA PHE A 81 -5.44 14.37 -6.23
C PHE A 81 -6.83 13.76 -6.40
N ALA A 82 -7.00 12.47 -6.13
CA ALA A 82 -8.30 11.78 -6.19
C ALA A 82 -9.31 12.38 -5.21
N VAL A 83 -8.89 12.62 -3.96
CA VAL A 83 -9.73 13.25 -2.92
C VAL A 83 -10.18 14.66 -3.31
N LYS A 84 -9.39 15.36 -4.14
CA LYS A 84 -9.74 16.70 -4.67
C LYS A 84 -10.58 16.64 -5.96
N GLY A 85 -11.02 15.45 -6.40
CA GLY A 85 -11.76 15.25 -7.65
C GLY A 85 -10.91 15.42 -8.91
N LYS A 86 -9.59 15.57 -8.79
CA LYS A 86 -8.66 15.74 -9.92
C LYS A 86 -8.24 14.37 -10.48
N PHE A 87 -9.23 13.61 -10.93
CA PHE A 87 -9.08 12.20 -11.28
C PHE A 87 -8.06 11.92 -12.40
N GLY A 88 -8.01 12.76 -13.43
CA GLY A 88 -7.01 12.60 -14.50
C GLY A 88 -5.57 12.78 -14.03
N ILE A 89 -5.33 13.62 -13.01
CA ILE A 89 -3.99 13.76 -12.40
C ILE A 89 -3.70 12.54 -11.52
N ALA A 90 -4.67 12.10 -10.73
CA ALA A 90 -4.54 10.90 -9.91
C ALA A 90 -4.14 9.66 -10.74
N GLU A 91 -4.81 9.46 -11.87
CA GLU A 91 -4.52 8.34 -12.78
C GLU A 91 -3.09 8.37 -13.32
N ARG A 92 -2.58 9.55 -13.71
CA ARG A 92 -1.19 9.71 -14.16
C ARG A 92 -0.19 9.30 -13.08
N TRP A 93 -0.44 9.64 -11.81
CA TRP A 93 0.43 9.23 -10.70
C TRP A 93 0.40 7.71 -10.47
N TYR A 94 -0.77 7.07 -10.57
CA TYR A 94 -0.85 5.61 -10.51
C TYR A 94 -0.13 4.93 -11.69
N GLN A 95 -0.18 5.51 -12.89
CA GLN A 95 0.58 5.03 -14.05
C GLN A 95 2.09 5.18 -13.82
N ILE A 96 2.55 6.29 -13.22
CA ILE A 96 3.95 6.44 -12.81
C ILE A 96 4.32 5.35 -11.80
N ALA A 97 3.48 5.10 -10.79
CA ALA A 97 3.70 4.04 -9.81
C ALA A 97 3.89 2.65 -10.46
N HIS A 98 3.12 2.32 -11.50
CA HIS A 98 3.31 1.08 -12.28
C HIS A 98 4.64 1.02 -13.04
N ARG A 99 5.18 2.16 -13.48
CA ARG A 99 6.46 2.25 -14.20
C ARG A 99 7.67 2.13 -13.27
N LEU A 100 7.49 2.25 -11.96
CA LEU A 100 8.56 2.12 -10.96
C LEU A 100 8.91 0.67 -10.60
N LEU A 101 8.54 -0.28 -11.47
CA LEU A 101 8.77 -1.72 -11.33
C LEU A 101 8.30 -2.26 -9.96
N PRO A 102 7.02 -2.06 -9.59
CA PRO A 102 6.49 -2.57 -8.35
C PRO A 102 6.46 -4.10 -8.33
N ASP A 103 6.76 -4.67 -7.17
CA ASP A 103 6.50 -6.06 -6.84
C ASP A 103 4.99 -6.37 -6.82
N ARG A 104 4.65 -7.66 -6.64
CA ARG A 104 3.27 -8.12 -6.66
C ARG A 104 2.41 -7.41 -5.60
N THR A 105 2.92 -7.29 -4.38
CA THR A 105 2.22 -6.61 -3.27
C THR A 105 1.93 -5.15 -3.61
N SER A 106 2.94 -4.41 -4.10
CA SER A 106 2.78 -3.00 -4.46
C SER A 106 1.85 -2.81 -5.66
N ARG A 107 1.82 -3.75 -6.61
CA ARG A 107 0.81 -3.74 -7.70
C ARG A 107 -0.61 -3.86 -7.17
N LEU A 108 -0.86 -4.74 -6.21
CA LEU A 108 -2.18 -4.85 -5.58
C LEU A 108 -2.55 -3.55 -4.86
N ILE A 109 -1.59 -2.91 -4.16
CA ILE A 109 -1.82 -1.60 -3.52
C ILE A 109 -2.21 -0.55 -4.56
N ILE A 110 -1.52 -0.48 -5.70
CA ILE A 110 -1.89 0.46 -6.78
C ILE A 110 -3.33 0.19 -7.24
N LEU A 111 -3.68 -1.07 -7.51
CA LEU A 111 -5.02 -1.46 -7.97
C LEU A 111 -6.12 -1.11 -6.96
N VAL A 112 -5.91 -1.32 -5.66
CA VAL A 112 -6.87 -0.93 -4.61
C VAL A 112 -7.13 0.58 -4.64
N ASN A 113 -6.09 1.39 -4.80
CA ASN A 113 -6.21 2.84 -4.83
C ASN A 113 -6.83 3.34 -6.15
N GLN A 114 -6.51 2.72 -7.28
CA GLN A 114 -7.18 2.98 -8.56
C GLN A 114 -8.67 2.62 -8.49
N GLY A 115 -9.04 1.47 -7.91
CA GLY A 115 -10.43 1.07 -7.69
C GLY A 115 -11.18 2.07 -6.81
N ALA A 116 -10.54 2.58 -5.76
CA ALA A 116 -11.11 3.62 -4.90
C ALA A 116 -11.31 4.94 -5.67
N CYS A 117 -10.35 5.31 -6.54
CA CYS A 117 -10.47 6.47 -7.42
C CYS A 117 -11.62 6.31 -8.44
N LEU A 118 -11.77 5.13 -9.05
CA LEU A 118 -12.88 4.80 -9.96
C LEU A 118 -14.23 4.88 -9.24
N LEU A 119 -14.31 4.40 -8.00
CA LEU A 119 -15.50 4.50 -7.16
C LEU A 119 -15.87 5.97 -6.87
N GLN A 120 -14.87 6.82 -6.58
CA GLN A 120 -15.08 8.26 -6.39
C GLN A 120 -15.55 8.96 -7.67
N GLN A 121 -15.09 8.50 -8.84
CA GLN A 121 -15.57 8.96 -10.15
C GLN A 121 -17.00 8.51 -10.49
N GLY A 122 -17.59 7.59 -9.72
CA GLY A 122 -18.87 6.98 -10.05
C GLY A 122 -18.79 5.91 -11.14
N LYS A 123 -17.59 5.49 -11.55
CA LYS A 123 -17.38 4.39 -12.51
C LYS A 123 -17.53 3.03 -11.79
N LEU A 124 -18.75 2.72 -11.37
CA LEU A 124 -19.03 1.63 -10.44
C LEU A 124 -18.62 0.25 -11.00
N ASP A 125 -18.91 -0.03 -12.26
CA ASP A 125 -18.58 -1.33 -12.87
C ASP A 125 -17.07 -1.58 -12.95
N GLN A 126 -16.31 -0.55 -13.33
CA GLN A 126 -14.85 -0.64 -13.39
C GLN A 126 -14.24 -0.79 -12.00
N ALA A 127 -14.78 -0.08 -11.01
CA ALA A 127 -14.35 -0.20 -9.61
C ALA A 127 -14.61 -1.62 -9.08
N ILE A 128 -15.82 -2.16 -9.29
CA ILE A 128 -16.20 -3.53 -8.90
C ILE A 128 -15.23 -4.54 -9.53
N GLN A 129 -15.03 -4.48 -10.85
CA GLN A 129 -14.15 -5.39 -11.55
C GLN A 129 -12.71 -5.32 -11.02
N THR A 130 -12.23 -4.11 -10.73
CA THR A 130 -10.89 -3.90 -10.17
C THR A 130 -10.74 -4.50 -8.78
N PHE A 131 -11.72 -4.32 -7.90
CA PHE A 131 -11.68 -4.91 -6.56
C PHE A 131 -11.80 -6.43 -6.57
N LEU A 132 -12.65 -7.00 -7.45
CA LEU A 132 -12.72 -8.45 -7.64
C LEU A 132 -11.38 -9.02 -8.14
N ASP A 133 -10.73 -8.35 -9.08
CA ASP A 133 -9.39 -8.74 -9.56
C ASP A 133 -8.34 -8.71 -8.43
N VAL A 134 -8.37 -7.68 -7.57
CA VAL A 134 -7.52 -7.62 -6.37
C VAL A 134 -7.78 -8.80 -5.44
N LEU A 135 -9.04 -9.10 -5.12
CA LEU A 135 -9.41 -10.20 -4.22
C LEU A 135 -9.13 -11.58 -4.82
N GLN A 136 -9.15 -11.72 -6.15
CA GLN A 136 -8.73 -12.93 -6.83
C GLN A 136 -7.21 -13.11 -6.74
N LYS A 137 -6.44 -12.08 -7.08
CA LYS A 137 -4.98 -12.09 -7.12
C LYS A 137 -4.31 -12.03 -5.75
N LYS A 138 -5.04 -11.68 -4.68
CA LYS A 138 -4.49 -11.68 -3.32
C LYS A 138 -3.94 -13.05 -2.88
N ARG A 139 -4.36 -14.15 -3.51
CA ARG A 139 -3.84 -15.50 -3.25
C ARG A 139 -2.45 -15.74 -3.84
N GLU A 140 -2.04 -14.97 -4.84
CA GLU A 140 -0.76 -15.09 -5.55
C GLU A 140 0.29 -14.07 -5.08
N GLY A 141 -0.12 -13.15 -4.21
CA GLY A 141 0.71 -12.15 -3.54
C GLY A 141 0.34 -12.04 -2.06
N HIS A 142 0.91 -11.07 -1.35
CA HIS A 142 0.48 -10.74 0.02
C HIS A 142 -0.25 -9.41 -0.01
N LEU A 143 -1.57 -9.43 0.21
CA LEU A 143 -2.35 -8.22 0.43
C LEU A 143 -2.46 -7.99 1.94
N GLY A 144 -1.93 -6.88 2.41
CA GLY A 144 -2.03 -6.54 3.83
C GLY A 144 -3.47 -6.43 4.30
N VAL A 145 -3.74 -6.87 5.54
CA VAL A 145 -5.08 -6.88 6.16
C VAL A 145 -5.80 -5.53 6.02
N LYS A 146 -5.05 -4.43 6.14
CA LYS A 146 -5.55 -3.07 5.91
C LYS A 146 -6.13 -2.88 4.50
N TYR A 147 -5.39 -3.30 3.48
CA TYR A 147 -5.80 -3.14 2.09
C TYR A 147 -6.91 -4.13 1.71
N GLU A 148 -6.90 -5.33 2.28
CA GLU A 148 -7.97 -6.31 2.10
C GLU A 148 -9.30 -5.79 2.67
N ALA A 149 -9.29 -5.32 3.92
CA ALA A 149 -10.46 -4.70 4.54
C ALA A 149 -10.94 -3.46 3.75
N ALA A 150 -10.03 -2.62 3.26
CA ALA A 150 -10.37 -1.47 2.41
C ALA A 150 -11.01 -1.91 1.08
N THR A 151 -10.53 -3.01 0.48
CA THR A 151 -11.04 -3.57 -0.78
C THR A 151 -12.47 -4.05 -0.60
N HIS A 152 -12.72 -4.91 0.39
CA HIS A 152 -14.07 -5.36 0.72
C HIS A 152 -15.00 -4.18 1.04
N TYR A 153 -14.53 -3.20 1.83
CA TYR A 153 -15.34 -2.03 2.17
C TYR A 153 -15.74 -1.25 0.91
N ASN A 154 -14.79 -0.91 0.04
CA ASN A 154 -15.06 -0.15 -1.17
C ASN A 154 -15.92 -0.94 -2.17
N LEU A 155 -15.74 -2.26 -2.27
CA LEU A 155 -16.58 -3.13 -3.07
C LEU A 155 -18.03 -3.14 -2.55
N GLY A 156 -18.22 -3.21 -1.23
CA GLY A 156 -19.53 -3.07 -0.60
C GLY A 156 -20.19 -1.70 -0.87
N ILE A 157 -19.42 -0.62 -0.83
CA ILE A 157 -19.91 0.71 -1.24
C ILE A 157 -20.33 0.73 -2.72
N ALA A 158 -19.53 0.13 -3.61
CA ALA A 158 -19.82 0.08 -5.03
C ALA A 158 -21.11 -0.70 -5.33
N TYR A 159 -21.27 -1.89 -4.73
CA TYR A 159 -22.50 -2.67 -4.86
C TYR A 159 -23.72 -1.94 -4.30
N ARG A 160 -23.60 -1.28 -3.16
CA ARG A 160 -24.70 -0.49 -2.58
C ARG A 160 -25.11 0.66 -3.50
N ARG A 161 -24.15 1.37 -4.11
CA ARG A 161 -24.46 2.42 -5.10
C ARG A 161 -25.13 1.87 -6.37
N LYS A 162 -25.00 0.56 -6.64
CA LYS A 162 -25.72 -0.16 -7.71
C LYS A 162 -27.02 -0.83 -7.25
N ALA A 163 -27.49 -0.57 -6.03
CA ALA A 163 -28.65 -1.25 -5.43
C ALA A 163 -28.51 -2.79 -5.35
N MET A 164 -27.29 -3.30 -5.31
CA MET A 164 -26.96 -4.72 -5.15
C MET A 164 -26.75 -5.06 -3.68
N ASP A 165 -27.81 -4.95 -2.89
CA ASP A 165 -27.70 -4.92 -1.42
C ASP A 165 -27.24 -6.24 -0.78
N THR A 166 -27.54 -7.37 -1.42
CA THR A 166 -27.10 -8.68 -0.93
C THR A 166 -25.58 -8.78 -1.01
N GLN A 167 -25.01 -8.44 -2.17
CA GLN A 167 -23.57 -8.39 -2.39
C GLN A 167 -22.92 -7.37 -1.47
N ALA A 168 -23.50 -6.17 -1.33
CA ALA A 168 -22.98 -5.16 -0.42
C ALA A 168 -22.90 -5.65 1.04
N THR A 169 -23.93 -6.38 1.49
CA THR A 169 -23.99 -6.96 2.84
C THR A 169 -22.88 -7.99 3.05
N LEU A 170 -22.67 -8.88 2.07
CA LEU A 170 -21.60 -9.88 2.12
C LEU A 170 -20.23 -9.21 2.25
N GLU A 171 -19.98 -8.18 1.45
CA GLU A 171 -18.71 -7.46 1.48
C GLU A 171 -18.50 -6.70 2.79
N PHE A 172 -19.52 -6.06 3.35
CA PHE A 172 -19.40 -5.39 4.65
C PHE A 172 -19.16 -6.37 5.80
N ASN A 173 -19.77 -7.55 5.78
CA ASN A 173 -19.45 -8.61 6.75
C ASN A 173 -18.00 -9.07 6.59
N ALA A 174 -17.53 -9.26 5.35
CA ALA A 174 -16.13 -9.63 5.09
C ALA A 174 -15.13 -8.60 5.64
N VAL A 175 -15.46 -7.30 5.66
CA VAL A 175 -14.63 -6.27 6.33
C VAL A 175 -14.49 -6.54 7.83
N ILE A 176 -15.61 -6.85 8.50
CA ILE A 176 -15.66 -7.12 9.94
C ILE A 176 -14.84 -8.37 10.24
N ASP A 177 -14.98 -9.42 9.44
CA ASP A 177 -14.22 -10.68 9.60
C ASP A 177 -12.72 -10.47 9.35
N THR A 178 -12.37 -9.67 8.35
CA THR A 178 -10.97 -9.43 7.96
C THR A 178 -10.23 -8.60 9.01
N TRP A 179 -10.83 -7.51 9.48
CA TRP A 179 -10.19 -6.61 10.44
C TRP A 179 -11.18 -5.97 11.42
N PRO A 180 -11.64 -6.72 12.43
CA PRO A 180 -12.76 -6.31 13.30
C PRO A 180 -12.52 -5.00 14.06
N ALA A 181 -11.29 -4.74 14.48
CA ALA A 181 -10.92 -3.57 15.26
C ALA A 181 -10.64 -2.30 14.41
N SER A 182 -10.88 -2.36 13.09
CA SER A 182 -10.57 -1.26 12.18
C SER A 182 -11.68 -0.22 12.06
N GLU A 183 -11.31 0.98 11.62
CA GLU A 183 -12.28 2.00 11.22
C GLU A 183 -13.16 1.53 10.04
N TYR A 184 -12.62 0.68 9.16
CA TYR A 184 -13.42 0.07 8.08
C TYR A 184 -14.53 -0.82 8.63
N ALA A 185 -14.23 -1.67 9.62
CA ALA A 185 -15.22 -2.53 10.26
C ALA A 185 -16.31 -1.71 10.97
N ARG A 186 -15.94 -0.62 11.65
CA ARG A 186 -16.91 0.30 12.26
C ARG A 186 -17.85 0.92 11.22
N ARG A 187 -17.30 1.38 10.09
CA ARG A 187 -18.08 1.95 8.99
C ARG A 187 -18.96 0.91 8.30
N ALA A 188 -18.45 -0.31 8.13
CA ALA A 188 -19.20 -1.44 7.58
C ALA A 188 -20.37 -1.81 8.49
N ALA A 189 -20.16 -1.91 9.81
CA ALA A 189 -21.22 -2.15 10.78
C ALA A 189 -22.31 -1.07 10.75
N LYS A 190 -21.92 0.21 10.64
CA LYS A 190 -22.87 1.32 10.46
C LYS A 190 -23.63 1.21 9.14
N ALA A 191 -22.96 0.82 8.06
CA ALA A 191 -23.60 0.62 6.76
C ALA A 191 -24.64 -0.51 6.77
N LEU A 192 -24.39 -1.57 7.56
CA LEU A 192 -25.30 -2.70 7.75
C LEU A 192 -26.50 -2.33 8.63
N SER A 193 -26.30 -1.54 9.69
CA SER A 193 -27.40 -1.16 10.59
C SER A 193 -28.41 -0.22 9.94
N GLN A 194 -27.96 0.67 9.04
CA GLN A 194 -28.83 1.58 8.29
C GLN A 194 -29.85 0.88 7.38
N LYS A 195 -29.62 -0.39 7.01
CA LYS A 195 -30.56 -1.19 6.21
C LYS A 195 -31.64 -1.86 7.06
N ARG A 196 -31.39 -2.03 8.37
CA ARG A 196 -32.33 -2.72 9.28
C ARG A 196 -33.47 -1.82 9.76
N GLN A 197 -33.41 -0.51 9.46
CA GLN A 197 -34.42 0.50 9.76
C GLN A 197 -35.19 0.82 8.47
#